data_AF-A0A846BY07-F1
#
_entry.id   AF-A0A846BY07-F1
#
_cell.length_a   1.000
_cell.length_b   1.000
_cell.length_c   1.000
_cell.angle_alpha   90.00
_cell.angle_beta   90.00
_cell.angle_gamma   90.00
#
_symmetry.space_group_name_H-M   'P 1'
#
loop_
_entity.id
_entity.type
_entity.pdbx_description
1 polymer ?
#
loop_
_entity_poly.entity_id
_entity_poly.type
_entity_poly.pdbx_seq_one_letter_code
_entity_poly.pdbx_strand_id
1 'polypeptide(L)' 'MSQTTTVQDFAPLPQYSQTKTSNQTWVNVTTTRTDPDGTTTQHLQIISKR' A
#
# COMPACT_ATOMS: atom_id res chain seq x y z
N MET A 1 -23.25 -7.32 -30.07
CA MET A 1 -22.40 -6.10 -30.06
C MET A 1 -21.46 -6.22 -28.88
N SER A 2 -20.16 -6.03 -29.08
CA SER A 2 -19.18 -6.03 -27.98
C SER A 2 -18.88 -4.57 -27.60
N GLN A 3 -18.94 -4.25 -26.31
CA GLN A 3 -18.61 -2.93 -25.78
C GLN A 3 -17.30 -3.06 -24.98
N THR A 4 -16.33 -2.23 -25.30
CA THR A 4 -15.06 -2.13 -24.55
C THR A 4 -15.20 -1.00 -23.54
N THR A 5 -14.98 -1.28 -22.26
CA THR A 5 -14.94 -0.27 -21.20
C THR A 5 -13.51 -0.14 -20.69
N THR A 6 -13.01 1.09 -20.56
CA THR A 6 -11.73 1.37 -19.91
C THR A 6 -11.93 1.50 -18.41
N VAL A 7 -11.18 0.71 -17.63
CA VAL A 7 -11.19 0.75 -16.18
C VAL A 7 -9.91 1.46 -15.73
N GLN A 8 -10.04 2.56 -15.00
CA GLN A 8 -8.88 3.28 -14.46
C GLN A 8 -8.42 2.62 -13.16
N ASP A 9 -7.27 1.98 -13.23
CA ASP A 9 -6.59 1.38 -12.08
C ASP A 9 -5.58 2.39 -11.49
N PHE A 10 -5.68 2.66 -10.20
CA PHE A 10 -4.79 3.58 -9.50
C PHE A 10 -3.62 2.81 -8.86
N ALA A 11 -2.42 3.36 -8.98
CA ALA A 11 -1.27 2.86 -8.23
C ALA A 11 -1.56 2.94 -6.72
N PRO A 12 -1.07 1.98 -5.91
CA PRO A 12 -1.26 1.99 -4.47
C PRO A 12 -0.67 3.25 -3.83
N LEU A 13 -1.38 3.81 -2.85
CA LEU A 13 -0.89 4.94 -2.05
C LEU A 13 -0.10 4.40 -0.85
N PRO A 14 1.22 4.71 -0.72
CA PRO A 14 1.99 4.31 0.44
C PRO A 14 1.75 5.24 1.63
N GLN A 15 1.59 4.64 2.81
CA GLN A 15 1.59 5.31 4.10
C GLN A 15 2.77 4.80 4.93
N TYR A 16 3.42 5.70 5.64
CA TYR A 16 4.61 5.41 6.44
C TYR A 16 4.36 5.74 7.90
N SER A 17 4.71 4.81 8.79
CA SER A 17 4.78 5.06 10.23
C SER A 17 6.12 4.59 10.75
N GLN A 18 6.78 5.40 11.56
CA GLN A 18 8.10 5.11 12.10
C GLN A 18 8.07 5.06 13.62
N THR A 19 8.69 4.02 14.17
CA THR A 19 8.96 3.91 15.60
C THR A 19 10.47 3.79 15.79
N LYS A 20 11.03 4.57 16.71
CA LYS A 20 12.47 4.55 17.01
C LYS A 20 12.69 4.32 18.51
N THR A 21 13.61 3.42 18.82
CA THR A 21 14.19 3.25 20.15
C THR A 21 15.67 3.64 20.12
N SER A 22 16.37 3.59 21.26
CA SER A 22 17.80 3.89 21.33
C SER A 22 18.65 3.00 20.41
N ASN A 23 18.22 1.77 20.15
CA ASN A 23 19.02 0.74 19.47
C ASN A 23 18.39 0.21 18.17
N GLN A 24 17.21 0.71 17.78
CA GLN A 24 16.50 0.17 16.62
C GLN A 24 15.49 1.16 16.05
N THR A 25 15.38 1.18 14.73
CA THR A 25 14.34 1.90 13.99
C THR A 25 13.47 0.90 13.24
N TRP A 26 12.16 1.02 13.38
CA TRP A 26 11.17 0.31 12.58
C TRP A 26 10.40 1.30 11.72
N VAL A 27 10.21 0.94 10.45
CA VAL A 27 9.36 1.66 9.52
C VAL A 27 8.31 0.67 9.01
N ASN A 28 7.06 0.97 9.32
CA ASN A 28 5.91 0.28 8.75
C ASN A 28 5.51 1.01 7.48
N VAL A 29 5.49 0.30 6.36
CA VAL A 29 5.00 0.77 5.07
C VAL A 29 3.72 0.02 4.78
N THR A 30 2.61 0.75 4.73
CA THR A 30 1.31 0.20 4.31
C THR A 30 1.01 0.73 2.93
N THR A 31 0.74 -0.15 1.97
CA THR A 31 0.24 0.24 0.65
C THR A 31 -1.18 -0.25 0.49
N THR A 32 -2.06 0.66 0.04
CA THR A 32 -3.48 0.36 -0.19
C THR A 32 -3.82 0.65 -1.63
N ARG A 33 -4.47 -0.33 -2.28
CA ARG A 33 -5.02 -0.21 -3.64
C ARG A 33 -6.49 -0.63 -3.61
N THR A 34 -7.34 0.18 -4.25
CA THR A 34 -8.76 -0.13 -4.43
C THR A 34 -9.04 -0.23 -5.92
N ASP A 35 -9.42 -1.42 -6.37
CA ASP A 35 -9.80 -1.67 -7.75
C ASP A 35 -11.21 -1.10 -8.02
N PRO A 36 -11.56 -0.79 -9.28
CA PRO A 36 -12.87 -0.18 -9.58
C PRO A 36 -14.09 -1.06 -9.33
N ASP A 37 -13.91 -2.35 -9.04
CA ASP A 37 -14.97 -3.23 -8.55
C ASP A 37 -15.21 -3.11 -7.03
N GLY A 38 -14.43 -2.25 -6.35
CA GLY A 38 -14.49 -2.02 -4.92
C GLY A 38 -13.57 -2.93 -4.09
N THR A 39 -12.89 -3.89 -4.73
CA THR A 39 -11.94 -4.77 -4.03
C THR A 39 -10.76 -3.95 -3.53
N THR A 40 -10.44 -4.07 -2.24
CA THR A 40 -9.29 -3.37 -1.65
C THR A 40 -8.21 -4.39 -1.25
N THR A 41 -7.02 -4.20 -1.80
CA THR A 41 -5.81 -4.96 -1.46
C THR A 41 -4.89 -4.10 -0.62
N GLN A 42 -4.40 -4.66 0.50
CA GLN A 42 -3.44 -4.02 1.39
C GLN A 42 -2.19 -4.87 1.55
N HIS A 43 -1.02 -4.24 1.47
CA HIS A 43 0.25 -4.88 1.81
C HIS A 43 0.94 -4.12 2.94
N LEU A 44 1.45 -4.87 3.93
CA LEU A 44 2.26 -4.34 5.02
C LEU A 44 3.69 -4.84 4.86
N GLN A 45 4.64 -3.91 4.79
CA GLN A 45 6.07 -4.19 4.84
C GLN A 45 6.68 -3.53 6.08
N ILE A 46 7.39 -4.33 6.87
CA ILE A 46 8.12 -3.85 8.05
C ILE A 46 9.61 -3.83 7.71
N ILE A 47 10.19 -2.63 7.70
CA ILE A 47 11.63 -2.43 7.54
C ILE A 47 12.20 -2.14 8.91
N SER A 48 13.19 -2.91 9.34
CA SER A 48 13.90 -2.64 10.59
C SER A 48 15.39 -2.46 10.34
N LYS A 49 15.98 -1.47 11.01
CA LYS A 49 17.42 -1.24 11.02
C LYS A 49 17.88 -1.20 12.47
N ARG A 50 18.90 -2.00 12.79
CA ARG A 50 19.65 -1.97 14.04
C ARG A 50 20.79 -0.97 13.91
#